data_AF-A0A7X1FKE3-F1
#
_entry.id   AF-A0A7X1FKE3-F1
#
_cell.length_a   1.000
_cell.length_b   1.000
_cell.length_c   1.000
_cell.angle_alpha   90.00
_cell.angle_beta   90.00
_cell.angle_gamma   90.00
#
_symmetry.space_group_name_H-M   'P 1'
#
loop_
_entity.id
_entity.type
_entity.pdbx_description
1 polymer ?
#
loop_
_entity_poly.entity_id
_entity_poly.type
_entity_poly.pdbx_seq_one_letter_code
_entity_poly.pdbx_strand_id
1 'polypeptide(L)' 'MSATTEIKVRCQHCRNWFDSAIWIADRASFESSMLFGNLQQCRHCGKMTGCNKENFKARFEDGGFLGDYTA' A
#
# COMPACT_ATOMS: atom_id res chain seq x y z
N MET A 1 -10.39 -16.61 2.86
CA MET A 1 -9.81 -15.28 2.63
C MET A 1 -8.31 -15.44 2.67
N SER A 2 -7.58 -14.86 1.72
CA SER A 2 -6.12 -14.93 1.75
C SER A 2 -5.57 -13.79 2.60
N ALA A 3 -4.72 -14.12 3.58
CA ALA A 3 -4.14 -13.14 4.48
C ALA A 3 -3.10 -12.29 3.75
N THR A 4 -2.99 -11.03 4.15
CA THR A 4 -1.99 -10.11 3.60
C THR A 4 -0.61 -10.45 4.15
N THR A 5 0.39 -10.45 3.29
CA THR A 5 1.80 -10.70 3.64
C THR A 5 2.67 -9.46 3.52
N GLU A 6 2.30 -8.52 2.66
CA GLU A 6 3.03 -7.28 2.45
C GLU A 6 2.06 -6.17 2.02
N ILE A 7 2.23 -4.96 2.55
CA ILE A 7 1.62 -3.73 2.00
C ILE A 7 2.72 -2.68 1.83
N LYS A 8 2.85 -2.16 0.61
CA LYS A 8 3.76 -1.07 0.29
C LYS A 8 3.01 0.13 -0.27
N VAL A 9 3.54 1.31 0.01
CA VAL A 9 3.06 2.58 -0.51
C VAL A 9 4.13 3.21 -1.40
N ARG A 10 3.72 3.80 -2.52
CA ARG A 10 4.58 4.58 -3.40
C ARG A 10 4.52 6.04 -3.01
N CYS A 11 5.66 6.63 -2.71
CA CYS A 11 5.75 8.07 -2.44
C CYS A 11 5.34 8.86 -3.69
N GLN A 12 4.38 9.77 -3.55
CA GLN A 12 3.96 10.65 -4.66
C GLN A 12 5.02 11.70 -5.02
N HIS A 13 6.02 11.93 -4.16
CA HIS A 13 7.08 12.92 -4.40
C HIS A 13 8.36 12.33 -5.00
N CYS A 14 8.84 11.21 -4.46
CA CYS A 14 10.10 10.58 -4.90
C CYS A 14 9.91 9.24 -5.63
N ARG A 15 8.66 8.78 -5.78
CA ARG A 15 8.27 7.55 -6.50
C ARG A 15 8.84 6.24 -5.94
N ASN A 16 9.59 6.28 -4.84
CA ASN A 16 10.08 5.11 -4.12
C ASN A 16 8.94 4.37 -3.41
N TRP A 17 9.02 3.04 -3.43
CA TRP A 17 8.16 2.15 -2.66
C TRP A 17 8.75 1.92 -1.27
N PHE A 18 7.90 1.97 -0.24
CA PHE A 18 8.29 1.70 1.14
C PHE A 18 7.14 1.04 1.89
N ASP A 19 7.43 0.47 3.05
CA ASP A 19 6.46 -0.28 3.84
C ASP A 19 5.35 0.65 4.34
N SER A 20 4.10 0.23 4.14
CA SER A 20 2.94 0.96 4.60
C SER A 20 2.83 0.86 6.13
N ALA A 21 2.54 1.98 6.78
CA ALA A 21 2.14 1.99 8.19
C ALA A 21 0.69 1.52 8.40
N ILE A 22 -0.09 1.45 7.33
CA ILE A 22 -1.47 0.94 7.32
C ILE A 22 -1.42 -0.55 6.98
N TRP A 23 -1.94 -1.37 7.89
CA TRP A 23 -2.11 -2.80 7.69
C TRP A 23 -3.58 -3.15 7.46
N ILE A 24 -3.83 -4.03 6.50
CA ILE A 24 -5.16 -4.58 6.20
C ILE A 24 -5.02 -6.10 6.19
N ALA A 25 -5.81 -6.79 6.99
CA ALA A 25 -5.57 -8.20 7.35
C ALA A 25 -5.69 -9.17 6.16
N ASP A 26 -6.61 -8.92 5.24
CA ASP A 26 -6.92 -9.84 4.16
C ASP A 26 -7.40 -9.10 2.89
N ARG A 27 -7.44 -9.84 1.79
CA ARG A 27 -7.84 -9.33 0.47
C ARG A 27 -9.23 -8.70 0.44
N ALA A 28 -10.23 -9.31 1.06
CA ALA A 28 -11.60 -8.80 1.01
C ALA A 28 -11.72 -7.49 1.81
N SER A 29 -11.04 -7.41 2.96
CA SER A 29 -10.88 -6.17 3.71
C SER A 29 -10.18 -5.10 2.88
N PHE A 30 -9.16 -5.43 2.10
CA PHE A 30 -8.46 -4.47 1.24
C PHE A 30 -9.37 -3.92 0.13
N GLU A 31 -10.10 -4.80 -0.55
CA GLU A 31 -11.01 -4.44 -1.64
C GLU A 31 -12.16 -3.55 -1.15
N SER A 32 -12.70 -3.80 0.04
CA SER A 32 -13.77 -3.00 0.66
C SER A 32 -13.31 -1.72 1.36
N SER A 33 -12.04 -1.63 1.77
CA SER A 33 -11.51 -0.47 2.51
C SER A 33 -11.54 0.82 1.70
N MET A 34 -11.81 1.94 2.36
CA MET A 34 -11.62 3.27 1.78
C MET A 34 -10.34 3.88 2.35
N LEU A 35 -9.32 4.04 1.49
CA LEU A 35 -8.04 4.64 1.87
C LEU A 35 -7.98 6.05 1.28
N PHE A 36 -8.59 7.01 1.96
CA PHE A 36 -8.50 8.44 1.64
C PHE A 36 -8.16 9.24 2.90
N GLY A 37 -7.51 10.39 2.73
CA GLY A 37 -7.14 11.29 3.84
C GLY A 37 -5.95 10.81 4.71
N ASN A 38 -5.52 9.55 4.56
CA ASN A 38 -4.35 9.04 5.27
C ASN A 38 -3.06 9.60 4.68
N LEU A 39 -2.14 10.01 5.55
CA LEU A 39 -0.81 10.49 5.20
C LEU A 39 0.27 9.69 5.93
N GLN A 40 1.35 9.36 5.24
CA GLN A 40 2.53 8.73 5.83
C GLN A 40 3.78 9.50 5.41
N GLN A 41 4.72 9.67 6.34
CA GLN A 41 6.02 10.26 6.02
C GLN A 41 6.86 9.28 5.21
N CYS A 42 7.36 9.71 4.06
CA CYS A 42 8.25 8.88 3.25
C CYS A 42 9.64 8.80 3.88
N ARG A 43 10.09 7.59 4.23
CA ARG A 43 11.43 7.36 4.79
C ARG A 43 12.60 7.68 3.84
N HIS A 44 12.33 7.88 2.55
CA HIS A 44 13.35 8.17 1.54
C HIS A 44 13.57 9.66 1.31
N CYS A 45 12.51 10.49 1.32
CA CYS A 45 12.61 11.92 1.02
C CYS A 45 12.07 12.84 2.12
N GLY A 46 11.57 12.29 3.23
CA GLY A 46 11.07 13.03 4.39
C GLY A 46 9.72 13.72 4.19
N LYS A 47 9.16 13.75 2.96
CA LYS A 47 7.88 14.39 2.65
C LYS A 47 6.69 13.51 3.02
N MET A 48 5.57 14.13 3.41
CA MET A 48 4.29 13.45 3.59
C MET A 48 3.70 13.04 2.23
N THR A 49 3.29 11.79 2.10
CA THR A 49 2.58 11.29 0.90
C THR A 49 1.18 10.86 1.27
N GLY A 50 0.24 11.08 0.35
CA GLY A 50 -1.08 10.45 0.40
C GLY A 50 -0.94 8.93 0.43
N CYS A 51 -1.79 8.26 1.19
CA CYS A 51 -1.92 6.81 1.22
C CYS A 51 -3.31 6.45 0.69
N ASN A 52 -3.36 5.98 -0.56
CA ASN A 52 -4.59 5.58 -1.25
C ASN A 52 -4.40 4.30 -2.06
N LYS A 53 -5.48 3.75 -2.61
CA LYS A 53 -5.41 2.48 -3.37
C LYS A 53 -4.55 2.58 -4.63
N GLU A 54 -4.48 3.76 -5.25
CA GLU A 54 -3.72 3.98 -6.49
C GLU A 54 -2.21 3.93 -6.28
N ASN A 55 -1.74 4.26 -5.08
CA ASN A 55 -0.33 4.21 -4.73
C ASN A 55 0.00 3.12 -3.70
N PHE A 56 -0.92 2.18 -3.49
CA PHE A 56 -0.69 1.00 -2.66
C PHE A 56 -0.44 -0.22 -3.54
N LYS A 57 0.33 -1.14 -2.99
CA LYS A 57 0.38 -2.51 -3.47
C LYS A 57 0.38 -3.48 -2.30
N ALA A 58 -0.34 -4.59 -2.46
CA ALA A 58 -0.43 -5.63 -1.45
C ALA A 58 -0.09 -6.99 -2.04
N ARG A 59 0.49 -7.87 -1.23
CA ARG A 59 0.67 -9.30 -1.54
C ARG A 59 -0.14 -10.12 -0.54
N PHE A 60 -0.66 -11.25 -1.00
CA PHE A 60 -1.45 -12.17 -0.18
C PHE A 60 -0.82 -13.56 -0.18
N GLU A 61 -1.14 -14.38 0.82
CA GLU A 61 -0.61 -15.74 0.98
C GLU A 61 -0.93 -16.67 -0.22
N ASP A 62 -2.02 -16.39 -0.95
CA ASP A 62 -2.44 -17.14 -2.14
C ASP A 62 -1.60 -16.83 -3.39
N GLY A 63 -0.57 -15.99 -3.25
CA GLY A 63 0.25 -15.49 -4.36
C GLY A 63 -0.42 -14.38 -5.17
N GLY A 64 -1.63 -13.97 -4.79
CA GLY A 64 -2.34 -12.84 -5.37
C GLY A 64 -1.69 -11.51 -5.01
N PHE A 65 -1.91 -10.51 -5.88
CA PHE A 65 -1.47 -9.16 -5.63
C PHE A 65 -2.53 -8.14 -6.05
N LEU A 66 -2.52 -6.97 -5.41
CA LEU A 66 -3.30 -5.80 -5.79
C LEU A 66 -2.37 -4.62 -5.98
N GLY A 67 -2.66 -3.76 -6.97
CA GLY A 67 -1.81 -2.65 -7.38
C GLY A 67 -0.87 -3.00 -8.54
N ASP A 68 -0.22 -1.98 -9.08
CA ASP A 68 0.71 -2.15 -10.19
C ASP A 68 2.09 -2.62 -9.70
N TYR A 69 2.47 -3.84 -10.08
CA TYR A 69 3.80 -4.42 -9.85
C TYR A 69 4.69 -4.34 -11.09
N THR A 70 4.21 -3.74 -12.19
CA THR A 70 5.07 -3.45 -13.33
C THR A 70 6.05 -2.35 -12.93
N ALA A 71 7.33 -2.66 -13.13
CA ALA A 71 8.47 -1.85 -12.70
C ALA A 71 8.60 -0.57 -13.53
#